data_AF-A0A6M1DKR8-F1
#
_entry.id   AF-A0A6M1DKR8-F1
#
_cell.length_a   1.000
_cell.length_b   1.000
_cell.length_c   1.000
_cell.angle_alpha   90.00
_cell.angle_beta   90.00
_cell.angle_gamma   90.00
#
_symmetry.space_group_name_H-M   'P 1'
#
loop_
_entity.id
_entity.type
_entity.pdbx_description
1 polymer ?
#
loop_
_entity_poly.entity_id
_entity_poly.type
_entity_poly.pdbx_seq_one_letter_code
_entity_poly.pdbx_strand_id
1 'polypeptide(L)'
;LMVQHEARIRNGMVAYDLLQQLRGGNTDPAVRDAFNQSKKDLGYGLLLKRYTDNVGQATEEQIQAATKDSIPRVAPLFWAFRLMVAAGGLMLIVLGLSFLSVLRNRIGKSKWLLRAAFLSLPLPWIGVEAGWFVAEYGRQPWA
;
A
#
# COMPACT_ATOMS: atom_id res chain seq x y z
N LEU A 1 0.17 -13.90 -8.61
CA LEU A 1 0.84 -12.66 -8.11
C LEU A 1 2.34 -12.88 -7.96
N MET A 2 2.81 -13.78 -7.10
CA MET A 2 4.26 -14.03 -6.93
C MET A 2 5.00 -14.35 -8.25
N VAL A 3 4.49 -15.28 -9.06
CA VAL A 3 5.09 -15.63 -10.37
C VAL A 3 5.22 -14.42 -11.31
N GLN A 4 4.24 -13.50 -11.27
CA GLN A 4 4.29 -12.28 -12.10
C GLN A 4 5.31 -11.29 -11.56
N HIS A 5 5.42 -11.15 -10.23
CA HIS A 5 6.43 -10.29 -9.61
C HIS A 5 7.84 -10.82 -9.84
N GLU A 6 8.04 -12.13 -9.76
CA GLU A 6 9.32 -12.78 -10.06
C GLU A 6 9.77 -12.49 -11.50
N ALA A 7 8.87 -12.68 -12.48
CA ALA A 7 9.15 -12.37 -13.87
C ALA A 7 9.53 -10.88 -14.08
N ARG A 8 8.83 -9.97 -13.39
CA ARG A 8 9.15 -8.53 -13.41
C ARG A 8 10.46 -8.20 -12.71
N ILE A 9 10.81 -8.89 -11.63
CA ILE A 9 12.11 -8.73 -10.95
C ILE A 9 13.24 -9.14 -11.88
N ARG A 10 13.13 -10.29 -12.55
CA ARG A 10 14.11 -10.74 -13.55
C ARG A 10 14.23 -9.77 -14.72
N ASN A 11 13.10 -9.27 -15.25
CA ASN A 11 13.12 -8.24 -16.30
C ASN A 11 13.73 -6.92 -15.80
N GLY A 12 13.47 -6.57 -14.54
CA GLY A 12 14.03 -5.42 -13.86
C GLY A 12 15.54 -5.50 -13.65
N MET A 13 16.12 -6.70 -13.47
CA MET A 13 17.57 -6.90 -13.45
C MET A 13 18.20 -6.52 -14.79
N VAL A 14 17.60 -6.99 -15.89
CA VAL A 14 18.05 -6.64 -17.25
C VAL A 14 17.95 -5.13 -17.48
N ALA A 15 16.84 -4.52 -17.09
CA ALA A 15 16.66 -3.07 -17.16
C ALA A 15 17.71 -2.30 -16.35
N TYR A 16 18.09 -2.83 -15.18
CA TYR A 16 19.12 -2.24 -14.32
C TYR A 16 20.51 -2.29 -14.95
N ASP A 17 20.89 -3.43 -15.53
CA ASP A 17 22.18 -3.60 -16.20
C ASP A 17 22.30 -2.70 -17.43
N LEU A 18 21.23 -2.62 -18.24
CA LEU A 18 21.16 -1.68 -19.36
C LEU A 18 21.28 -0.22 -18.89
N LEU A 19 20.64 0.12 -17.77
CA LEU A 19 20.77 1.45 -17.17
C LEU A 19 22.17 1.73 -16.64
N GLN A 20 22.90 0.72 -16.13
CA GLN A 20 24.31 0.86 -15.75
C GLN A 20 25.20 1.10 -16.97
N GLN A 21 24.97 0.40 -18.08
CA GLN A 21 25.69 0.64 -19.33
C GLN A 21 25.47 2.07 -19.85
N LEU A 22 24.22 2.54 -19.86
CA LEU A 22 23.87 3.90 -20.25
C LEU A 22 24.50 4.95 -19.31
N ARG A 23 24.53 4.71 -17.99
CA ARG A 23 25.23 5.57 -17.02
C ARG A 23 26.75 5.56 -17.19
N GLY A 24 27.32 4.43 -17.61
CA GLY A 24 28.74 4.27 -17.91
C GLY A 24 29.20 4.97 -19.20
N GLY A 25 28.31 5.69 -19.89
CA GLY A 25 28.61 6.45 -21.10
C GLY A 25 28.36 5.69 -22.40
N ASN A 26 27.72 4.52 -22.37
CA ASN A 26 27.32 3.84 -23.59
C ASN A 26 26.20 4.63 -24.29
N THR A 27 26.47 5.11 -25.51
CA THR A 27 25.53 5.90 -26.31
C THR A 27 24.89 5.13 -27.45
N ASP A 28 25.08 3.81 -27.52
CA ASP A 28 24.52 2.95 -28.55
C ASP A 28 22.97 3.06 -28.58
N PRO A 29 22.37 3.43 -29.73
CA PRO A 29 20.92 3.43 -29.92
C PRO A 29 20.26 2.08 -29.55
N ALA A 30 20.90 0.95 -29.85
CA ALA A 30 20.33 -0.37 -29.57
C ALA A 30 20.15 -0.61 -28.06
N VAL A 31 21.10 -0.17 -27.24
CA VAL A 31 21.04 -0.28 -25.77
C VAL A 31 19.96 0.63 -25.19
N ARG A 32 19.80 1.84 -25.76
CA ARG A 32 18.72 2.75 -25.37
C ARG A 32 17.34 2.20 -25.69
N ASP A 33 17.18 1.57 -26.85
CA ASP A 33 15.91 0.97 -27.26
C ASP A 33 15.58 -0.26 -26.41
N ALA A 34 16.55 -1.12 -26.14
CA ALA A 34 16.40 -2.26 -25.23
C ALA A 34 16.03 -1.80 -23.79
N PHE A 35 16.65 -0.72 -23.30
CA PHE A 35 16.29 -0.13 -22.01
C PHE A 35 14.87 0.42 -22.02
N ASN A 36 14.47 1.12 -23.10
CA ASN A 36 13.11 1.67 -23.21
C ASN A 36 12.00 0.61 -23.20
N GLN A 37 12.30 -0.60 -23.66
CA GLN A 37 11.37 -1.74 -23.62
C GLN A 37 11.21 -2.30 -22.20
N SER A 38 12.28 -2.32 -21.40
CA SER A 38 12.33 -2.95 -20.07
C SER A 38 12.19 -1.97 -18.90
N LYS A 39 12.29 -0.66 -19.13
CA LYS A 39 12.27 0.40 -18.09
C LYS A 39 11.06 0.36 -17.16
N LYS A 40 9.92 -0.17 -17.61
CA LYS A 40 8.68 -0.28 -16.82
C LYS A 40 8.85 -1.16 -15.59
N ASP A 41 9.74 -2.17 -15.68
CA ASP A 41 9.98 -3.14 -14.62
C ASP A 41 11.25 -2.82 -13.81
N LEU A 42 11.96 -1.72 -14.12
CA LEU A 42 13.16 -1.29 -13.40
C LEU A 42 12.93 -1.20 -11.88
N GLY A 43 11.76 -0.71 -11.46
CA GLY A 43 11.40 -0.65 -10.04
C GLY A 43 11.42 -2.00 -9.34
N TYR A 44 11.01 -3.07 -10.04
CA TYR A 44 11.08 -4.44 -9.51
C TYR A 44 12.52 -4.93 -9.37
N GLY A 45 13.40 -4.56 -10.30
CA GLY A 45 14.84 -4.81 -10.15
C GLY A 45 15.43 -4.12 -8.92
N LEU A 46 14.94 -2.94 -8.56
CA LEU A 46 15.40 -2.21 -7.37
C LEU A 46 14.99 -2.86 -6.04
N LEU A 47 14.01 -3.77 -6.01
CA LEU A 47 13.71 -4.55 -4.81
C LEU A 47 14.90 -5.43 -4.37
N LEU A 48 15.71 -5.87 -5.34
CA LEU A 48 16.91 -6.68 -5.07
C LEU A 48 18.03 -5.89 -4.38
N LYS A 49 18.03 -4.55 -4.45
CA LYS A 49 19.02 -3.71 -3.75
C LYS A 49 19.00 -3.89 -2.24
N ARG A 50 17.91 -4.41 -1.68
CA ARG A 50 17.83 -4.75 -0.25
C ARG A 50 18.71 -5.95 0.13
N TYR A 51 19.05 -6.81 -0.83
CA TYR A 51 19.76 -8.07 -0.60
C TYR A 51 21.13 -8.14 -1.30
N THR A 52 21.36 -7.36 -2.35
CA THR A 52 22.62 -7.31 -3.09
C THR A 52 22.90 -5.91 -3.64
N ASP A 53 24.16 -5.48 -3.60
CA ASP A 53 24.61 -4.26 -4.27
C ASP A 53 24.65 -4.42 -5.80
N ASN A 54 24.85 -5.66 -6.26
CA ASN A 54 24.95 -6.04 -7.67
C ASN A 54 23.65 -6.72 -8.14
N VAL A 55 22.69 -5.90 -8.58
CA VAL A 55 21.35 -6.37 -9.01
C VAL A 55 21.43 -7.35 -10.18
N GLY A 56 22.31 -7.13 -11.17
CA GLY A 56 22.47 -8.02 -12.33
C GLY A 56 22.99 -9.42 -12.02
N GLN A 57 23.61 -9.61 -10.84
CA GLN A 57 24.18 -10.89 -10.39
C GLN A 57 23.46 -11.47 -9.17
N ALA A 58 22.20 -11.06 -8.94
CA ALA A 58 21.42 -11.59 -7.83
C ALA A 58 21.26 -13.11 -7.94
N THR A 59 21.47 -13.81 -6.82
CA THR A 59 21.27 -15.26 -6.71
C THR A 59 19.79 -15.62 -6.74
N GLU A 60 19.48 -16.87 -7.08
CA GLU A 60 18.11 -17.37 -7.12
C GLU A 60 17.41 -17.26 -5.76
N GLU A 61 18.14 -17.48 -4.67
CA GLU A 61 17.64 -17.30 -3.29
C GLU A 61 17.25 -15.84 -3.00
N GLN A 62 18.06 -14.87 -3.46
CA GLN A 62 17.77 -13.45 -3.31
C GLN A 62 16.56 -13.02 -4.14
N ILE A 63 16.39 -13.57 -5.34
CA ILE A 63 15.22 -13.31 -6.21
C ILE A 63 13.95 -13.81 -5.55
N GLN A 64 13.97 -15.02 -4.98
CA GLN A 64 12.83 -15.58 -4.27
C GLN A 64 12.50 -14.80 -2.98
N ALA A 65 13.52 -14.39 -2.22
CA ALA A 65 13.35 -13.55 -1.03
C ALA A 65 12.71 -12.19 -1.39
N ALA A 66 13.22 -11.52 -2.42
CA ALA A 66 12.68 -10.24 -2.89
C ALA A 66 11.24 -10.36 -3.42
N THR A 67 10.93 -11.46 -4.14
CA THR A 67 9.58 -11.75 -4.62
C THR A 67 8.59 -11.96 -3.48
N LYS A 68 9.02 -12.60 -2.39
CA LYS A 68 8.17 -12.81 -1.21
C LYS A 68 7.94 -11.50 -0.46
N ASP A 69 8.98 -10.69 -0.30
CA ASP A 69 8.89 -9.38 0.36
C ASP A 69 8.22 -8.31 -0.50
N SER A 70 8.02 -8.57 -1.80
CA SER A 70 7.29 -7.65 -2.69
C SER A 70 5.79 -7.54 -2.34
N ILE A 71 5.28 -8.46 -1.52
CA ILE A 71 3.88 -8.50 -1.10
C ILE A 71 3.83 -8.15 0.40
N PRO A 72 3.22 -7.01 0.78
CA PRO A 72 3.10 -6.64 2.19
C PRO A 72 2.22 -7.65 2.94
N ARG A 73 2.40 -7.74 4.27
CA ARG A 73 1.59 -8.63 5.11
C ARG A 73 0.13 -8.19 5.05
N VAL A 74 -0.74 -9.04 4.52
CA VAL A 74 -2.16 -8.71 4.33
C VAL A 74 -2.97 -8.70 5.63
N ALA A 75 -2.50 -9.39 6.69
CA ALA A 75 -3.26 -9.54 7.93
C ALA A 75 -3.46 -8.20 8.69
N PRO A 76 -2.43 -7.37 8.94
CA PRO A 76 -2.63 -6.04 9.54
C PRO A 76 -3.55 -5.14 8.70
N LEU A 77 -3.37 -5.16 7.37
CA LEU A 77 -4.17 -4.36 6.44
C LEU A 77 -5.66 -4.72 6.51
N PHE A 78 -5.96 -6.02 6.55
CA PHE A 78 -7.32 -6.55 6.62
C PHE A 78 -8.07 -6.14 7.90
N TRP A 79 -7.38 -6.11 9.03
CA TRP A 79 -7.95 -5.71 10.32
C TRP A 79 -8.08 -4.19 10.44
N ALA A 80 -7.08 -3.43 9.99
CA ALA A 80 -7.15 -1.97 9.96
C ALA A 80 -8.33 -1.48 9.10
N PHE A 81 -8.54 -2.08 7.93
CA PHE A 81 -9.68 -1.77 7.06
C PHE A 81 -11.02 -2.02 7.74
N ARG A 82 -11.17 -3.16 8.45
CA ARG A 82 -12.41 -3.48 9.18
C ARG A 82 -12.68 -2.50 10.30
N LEU A 83 -11.64 -2.12 11.03
CA LEU A 83 -11.75 -1.19 12.14
C LEU A 83 -12.15 0.20 11.63
N MET A 84 -11.59 0.65 10.50
CA MET A 84 -12.01 1.87 9.80
C MET A 84 -13.49 1.81 9.39
N VAL A 85 -13.91 0.73 8.72
CA VAL A 85 -15.31 0.57 8.27
C VAL A 85 -16.28 0.49 9.45
N ALA A 86 -15.91 -0.21 10.52
CA ALA A 86 -16.72 -0.31 11.73
C ALA A 86 -16.87 1.07 12.41
N ALA A 87 -15.78 1.83 12.54
CA ALA A 87 -15.81 3.19 13.08
C ALA A 87 -16.69 4.11 12.22
N GLY A 88 -16.52 4.08 10.89
CA GLY A 88 -17.35 4.81 9.93
C GLY A 88 -18.84 4.47 10.04
N GLY A 89 -19.16 3.18 10.07
CA GLY A 89 -20.53 2.69 10.18
C GLY A 89 -21.19 3.08 11.50
N LEU A 90 -20.48 2.94 12.62
CA LEU A 90 -20.99 3.35 13.94
C LEU A 90 -21.26 4.86 14.00
N MET A 91 -20.34 5.68 13.48
CA MET A 91 -20.55 7.13 13.39
C MET A 91 -21.75 7.49 12.53
N LEU A 92 -21.95 6.83 11.39
CA LEU A 92 -23.10 7.05 10.52
C LEU A 92 -24.43 6.72 11.22
N ILE A 93 -24.47 5.62 11.98
CA ILE A 93 -25.66 5.24 12.77
C ILE A 93 -25.95 6.30 13.84
N VAL A 94 -24.94 6.71 14.61
CA VAL A 94 -25.11 7.72 15.67
C VAL A 94 -25.56 9.07 15.09
N LEU A 95 -24.95 9.50 13.99
CA LEU A 95 -25.32 10.73 13.28
C LEU A 95 -26.75 10.64 12.73
N GLY A 96 -27.10 9.53 12.07
CA GLY A 96 -28.43 9.31 11.51
C GLY A 96 -29.53 9.29 12.57
N LEU A 97 -29.30 8.63 13.71
CA LEU A 97 -30.23 8.63 14.84
C LEU A 97 -30.36 10.01 15.49
N SER A 98 -29.25 10.74 15.61
CA SER A 98 -29.24 12.12 16.11
C SER A 98 -30.02 13.05 15.19
N PHE A 99 -29.82 12.93 13.89
CA PHE A 99 -30.55 13.68 12.88
C PHE A 99 -32.05 13.38 12.91
N LEU A 100 -32.44 12.11 13.03
CA LEU A 100 -33.85 11.71 13.16
C LEU A 100 -34.49 12.26 14.45
N SER A 101 -33.73 12.32 15.55
CA SER A 101 -34.18 12.91 16.81
C SER A 101 -34.47 14.42 16.68
N VAL A 102 -33.62 15.13 15.93
CA VAL A 102 -33.80 16.55 15.59
C VAL A 102 -35.06 16.75 14.74
N LEU A 103 -35.24 15.97 13.68
CA LEU A 103 -36.44 16.05 12.81
C LEU A 103 -37.74 15.80 13.57
N ARG A 104 -37.72 14.92 14.57
CA ARG A 104 -38.88 14.60 15.42
C ARG A 104 -39.05 15.57 16.59
N ASN A 105 -38.21 16.59 16.68
CA ASN A 105 -38.17 17.56 17.78
C ASN A 105 -38.09 16.89 19.17
N ARG A 106 -37.37 15.76 19.25
CA ARG A 106 -37.14 14.97 20.49
C ARG A 106 -35.71 15.08 20.98
N ILE A 107 -35.09 16.24 20.75
CA ILE A 107 -33.70 16.52 21.13
C ILE A 107 -33.56 16.35 22.64
N GLY A 108 -32.52 15.65 23.08
CA GLY A 108 -32.20 15.43 24.49
C GLY A 108 -33.11 14.42 25.24
N LYS A 109 -34.15 13.87 24.60
CA LYS A 109 -35.06 12.93 25.28
C LYS A 109 -34.49 11.52 25.43
N SER A 110 -33.62 11.09 24.52
CA SER A 110 -32.99 9.76 24.57
C SER A 110 -31.61 9.82 25.23
N LYS A 111 -31.54 9.44 26.51
CA LYS A 111 -30.28 9.38 27.27
C LYS A 111 -29.25 8.42 26.66
N TRP A 112 -29.70 7.34 26.03
CA TRP A 112 -28.81 6.39 25.37
C TRP A 112 -28.15 7.01 24.12
N LEU A 113 -28.89 7.78 23.32
CA LEU A 113 -28.35 8.45 22.14
C LEU A 113 -27.31 9.51 22.52
N LEU A 114 -27.55 10.27 23.58
CA LEU A 114 -26.58 11.24 24.11
C LEU A 114 -25.30 10.55 24.60
N ARG A 115 -25.42 9.41 25.29
CA ARG A 115 -24.27 8.61 25.73
C ARG A 115 -23.50 8.02 24.54
N ALA A 116 -24.20 7.53 23.52
CA ALA A 116 -23.58 7.00 22.30
C ALA A 116 -22.84 8.11 21.53
N ALA A 117 -23.42 9.30 21.41
CA ALA A 117 -22.77 10.46 20.82
C ALA A 117 -21.49 10.84 21.57
N PHE A 118 -21.53 10.87 22.92
CA PHE A 118 -20.35 11.13 23.73
C PHE A 118 -19.25 10.07 23.57
N LEU A 119 -19.62 8.79 23.58
CA LEU A 119 -18.68 7.68 23.35
C LEU A 119 -18.15 7.62 21.92
N SER A 120 -18.83 8.26 20.96
CA SER A 120 -18.38 8.31 19.56
C SER A 120 -17.28 9.34 19.30
N LEU A 121 -17.01 10.27 20.22
CA LEU A 121 -15.99 11.31 20.07
C LEU A 121 -14.59 10.81 19.67
N PRO A 122 -14.07 9.68 20.18
CA PRO A 122 -12.78 9.13 19.74
C PRO A 122 -12.84 8.34 18.42
N LEU A 123 -14.02 7.93 17.93
CA LEU A 123 -14.15 7.11 16.72
C LEU A 123 -13.61 7.78 15.45
N PRO A 124 -13.78 9.10 15.21
CA PRO A 124 -13.18 9.79 14.07
C PRO A 124 -11.66 9.65 14.03
N TRP A 125 -10.97 9.84 15.17
CA TRP A 125 -9.51 9.71 15.24
C TRP A 125 -9.07 8.28 14.91
N ILE A 126 -9.72 7.29 15.54
CA ILE A 126 -9.43 5.88 15.30
C ILE A 126 -9.66 5.52 13.82
N GLY A 127 -10.74 6.01 13.21
CA GLY A 127 -11.05 5.76 11.81
C GLY A 127 -10.04 6.39 10.85
N VAL A 128 -9.60 7.63 11.11
CA VAL A 128 -8.63 8.34 10.28
C VAL A 128 -7.24 7.69 10.36
N GLU A 129 -6.78 7.37 11.57
CA GLU A 129 -5.48 6.69 11.75
C GLU A 129 -5.46 5.30 11.09
N ALA A 130 -6.54 4.53 11.23
CA ALA A 130 -6.68 3.25 10.55
C ALA A 130 -6.74 3.41 9.02
N GLY A 131 -7.40 4.46 8.52
CA GLY A 131 -7.43 4.78 7.09
C GLY A 131 -6.05 5.13 6.53
N TRP A 132 -5.28 5.94 7.26
CA TRP A 132 -3.89 6.25 6.92
C TRP A 132 -3.01 5.01 6.92
N PHE A 133 -3.16 4.15 7.93
CA PHE A 133 -2.44 2.89 7.97
C PHE A 133 -2.76 2.02 6.75
N VAL A 134 -4.04 1.92 6.35
CA VAL A 134 -4.43 1.15 5.15
C VAL A 134 -3.83 1.76 3.88
N ALA A 135 -3.85 3.09 3.74
CA ALA A 135 -3.33 3.77 2.57
C ALA A 135 -1.80 3.63 2.45
N GLU A 136 -1.08 3.89 3.54
CA GLU A 136 0.39 3.91 3.51
C GLU A 136 0.98 2.51 3.53
N TYR A 137 0.47 1.64 4.42
CA TYR A 137 0.96 0.26 4.52
C TYR A 137 0.54 -0.57 3.30
N GLY A 138 -0.60 -0.27 2.68
CA GLY A 138 -1.07 -0.94 1.47
C GLY A 138 -0.19 -0.65 0.24
N ARG A 139 0.54 0.48 0.24
CA ARG A 139 1.43 0.88 -0.85
C ARG A 139 2.83 0.28 -0.72
N GLN A 140 3.23 -0.12 0.49
CA GLN A 140 4.49 -0.83 0.71
C GLN A 140 4.59 -2.09 -0.17
N PRO A 141 5.76 -2.40 -0.75
CA PRO A 141 7.08 -1.78 -0.55
C PRO A 141 7.41 -0.59 -1.47
N TRP A 142 6.42 -0.05 -2.18
CA TRP A 142 6.63 0.95 -3.22
C TRP A 142 6.55 2.36 -2.62
N ALA A 143 7.58 3.18 -2.87
CA ALA A 143 7.70 4.57 -2.42
C ALA A 143 7.40 5.57 -3.55
#